data_AF-A0A151GLA9-F1
#
_entry.id   AF-A0A151GLA9-F1
#
_cell.length_a   1.000
_cell.length_b   1.000
_cell.length_c   1.000
_cell.angle_alpha   90.00
_cell.angle_beta   90.00
_cell.angle_gamma   90.00
#
_symmetry.space_group_name_H-M   'P 1'
#
loop_
_entity.id
_entity.type
_entity.pdbx_description
1 polymer ?
#
loop_
_entity_poly.entity_id
_entity_poly.type
_entity_poly.pdbx_seq_one_letter_code
_entity_poly.pdbx_strand_id
1 'polypeptide(L)'
;MEQPADGQIASIAVPGVKAEGQLLYTMRKEVAELLDRHQTSFPGAQPVSFARQHLDELTKQDYYVCEKSDGIRYLLYSTDDEAGNEAHYLIDRKNDYWFLNNRNLHFPRVNDPSAFHTATLVDGELVWDSLPNGKKEPRFLVFDCLVMDGNKLMDRTLDKRLAYFKERLYTPYEKLFKEYPDELKFQPFFVEMKPFQLGYGIEMMFKQVLPGLKHGNDGLIFTCRNTPYKHGTDPHILKWKPPEENTIDFRLKLNFPTVEPTSEEKAEGITEPFVDYDSLPHSELLIYKGDSGPERYEVFSDLYLAEDEWEVLKSLGDPLNDRIIECNLDEQGRWRMIRFRDDKSEANHRSTVSSVLESINDRVSEKDLYRAALHIRDSWKSRQARAEQESRRGR
;
A
#
# COMPACT_ATOMS: atom_id res chain seq x y z
N MET A 1 -14.43 -18.81 7.38
CA MET A 1 -15.49 -18.75 6.37
C MET A 1 -15.01 -19.59 5.21
N GLU A 2 -15.73 -20.67 4.89
CA GLU A 2 -15.43 -21.46 3.69
C GLU A 2 -15.70 -20.60 2.46
N GLN A 3 -14.76 -20.57 1.52
CA GLN A 3 -14.94 -19.84 0.27
C GLN A 3 -15.97 -20.53 -0.62
N PRO A 4 -16.78 -19.77 -1.37
CA PRO A 4 -17.65 -20.38 -2.38
C PRO A 4 -16.79 -21.13 -3.40
N ALA A 5 -17.16 -22.38 -3.71
CA ALA A 5 -16.46 -23.20 -4.71
C ALA A 5 -16.53 -22.58 -6.11
N ASP A 6 -17.59 -21.82 -6.39
CA ASP A 6 -17.84 -21.09 -7.62
C ASP A 6 -18.25 -19.64 -7.29
N GLY A 7 -17.62 -18.66 -7.97
CA GLY A 7 -17.91 -17.23 -7.81
C GLY A 7 -16.86 -16.43 -7.05
N GLN A 8 -17.22 -15.18 -6.72
CA GLN A 8 -16.32 -14.19 -6.15
C GLN A 8 -15.80 -14.60 -4.75
N ILE A 9 -14.52 -14.32 -4.48
CA ILE A 9 -13.92 -14.58 -3.17
C ILE A 9 -14.67 -13.84 -2.05
N ALA A 10 -14.75 -14.45 -0.86
CA ALA A 10 -15.36 -13.81 0.30
C ALA A 10 -14.40 -12.86 1.04
N SER A 11 -13.08 -13.03 0.84
CA SER A 11 -12.05 -12.26 1.53
C SER A 11 -10.79 -12.15 0.68
N ILE A 12 -10.26 -10.93 0.54
CA ILE A 12 -8.95 -10.70 -0.09
C ILE A 12 -7.79 -11.11 0.82
N ALA A 13 -8.02 -11.23 2.14
CA ALA A 13 -7.01 -11.64 3.13
C ALA A 13 -6.88 -13.16 3.26
N VAL A 14 -7.91 -13.88 2.86
CA VAL A 14 -7.95 -15.35 2.80
C VAL A 14 -8.53 -15.68 1.42
N PRO A 15 -7.75 -15.50 0.33
CA PRO A 15 -8.26 -15.56 -1.03
C PRO A 15 -8.33 -16.98 -1.59
N GLY A 16 -7.86 -17.99 -0.85
CA GLY A 16 -7.91 -19.39 -1.23
C GLY A 16 -7.65 -20.33 -0.05
N VAL A 17 -7.33 -21.58 -0.36
CA VAL A 17 -6.85 -22.57 0.62
C VAL A 17 -5.34 -22.39 0.82
N LYS A 18 -4.91 -22.14 2.06
CA LYS A 18 -3.49 -21.95 2.37
C LYS A 18 -2.72 -23.28 2.19
N ALA A 19 -1.63 -23.25 1.44
CA ALA A 19 -0.72 -24.38 1.33
C ALA A 19 0.13 -24.52 2.59
N GLU A 20 0.31 -25.75 3.07
CA GLU A 20 1.05 -26.06 4.29
C GLU A 20 2.02 -27.24 4.08
N GLY A 21 2.92 -27.44 5.04
CA GLY A 21 3.82 -28.60 5.07
C GLY A 21 4.68 -28.75 3.81
N GLN A 22 4.68 -29.97 3.25
CA GLN A 22 5.52 -30.33 2.10
C GLN A 22 5.15 -29.56 0.83
N LEU A 23 3.86 -29.30 0.59
CA LEU A 23 3.39 -28.56 -0.58
C LEU A 23 3.96 -27.13 -0.60
N LEU A 24 3.90 -26.44 0.54
CA LEU A 24 4.45 -25.09 0.67
C LEU A 24 5.98 -25.06 0.44
N TYR A 25 6.70 -26.07 0.94
CA TYR A 25 8.14 -26.20 0.70
C TYR A 25 8.45 -26.39 -0.79
N THR A 26 7.74 -27.29 -1.46
CA THR A 26 7.91 -27.58 -2.88
C THR A 26 7.64 -26.33 -3.73
N MET A 27 6.50 -25.65 -3.53
CA MET A 27 6.17 -24.47 -4.33
C MET A 27 7.14 -23.31 -4.13
N ARG A 28 7.63 -23.09 -2.90
CA ARG A 28 8.67 -22.08 -2.66
C ARG A 28 9.96 -22.39 -3.40
N LYS A 29 10.29 -23.68 -3.59
CA LYS A 29 11.45 -24.12 -4.36
C LYS A 29 11.22 -23.94 -5.85
N GLU A 30 10.05 -24.33 -6.36
CA GLU A 30 9.66 -24.17 -7.76
C GLU A 30 9.70 -22.71 -8.19
N VAL A 31 9.11 -21.79 -7.42
CA VAL A 31 9.14 -20.35 -7.72
C VAL A 31 10.58 -19.81 -7.67
N ALA A 32 11.43 -20.32 -6.77
CA ALA A 32 12.84 -19.93 -6.73
C ALA A 32 13.61 -20.42 -7.96
N GLU A 33 13.38 -21.67 -8.40
CA GLU A 33 13.94 -22.24 -9.62
C GLU A 33 13.45 -21.51 -10.88
N LEU A 34 12.16 -21.16 -10.95
CA LEU A 34 11.55 -20.37 -12.03
C LEU A 34 12.21 -19.00 -12.18
N LEU A 35 12.71 -18.45 -11.07
CA LEU A 35 13.38 -17.14 -11.01
C LEU A 35 14.91 -17.22 -11.02
N ASP A 36 15.50 -18.40 -11.27
CA ASP A 36 16.96 -18.65 -11.23
C ASP A 36 17.64 -18.23 -9.91
N ARG A 37 17.02 -18.54 -8.77
CA ARG A 37 17.56 -18.19 -7.46
C ARG A 37 17.52 -19.35 -6.48
N HIS A 38 18.50 -19.38 -5.58
CA HIS A 38 18.55 -20.36 -4.49
C HIS A 38 17.68 -19.98 -3.30
N GLN A 39 17.47 -18.67 -3.07
CA GLN A 39 16.75 -18.19 -1.90
C GLN A 39 15.24 -18.35 -2.10
N THR A 40 14.59 -19.08 -1.19
CA THR A 40 13.14 -19.38 -1.25
C THR A 40 12.26 -18.35 -0.54
N SER A 41 12.81 -17.20 -0.13
CA SER A 41 12.04 -16.09 0.45
C SER A 41 11.17 -15.39 -0.60
N PHE A 42 10.17 -14.63 -0.14
CA PHE A 42 9.27 -13.87 -1.02
C PHE A 42 10.06 -13.08 -2.08
N PRO A 43 9.78 -13.26 -3.39
CA PRO A 43 10.58 -12.66 -4.45
C PRO A 43 10.12 -11.26 -4.87
N GLY A 44 8.98 -10.76 -4.35
CA GLY A 44 8.45 -9.47 -4.76
C GLY A 44 9.29 -8.25 -4.32
N ALA A 45 9.45 -7.28 -5.23
CA ALA A 45 10.19 -6.03 -5.03
C ALA A 45 9.52 -5.11 -3.99
N GLN A 46 10.25 -4.59 -3.01
CA GLN A 46 9.71 -3.74 -1.94
C GLN A 46 10.07 -2.27 -2.17
N PRO A 47 9.07 -1.36 -2.19
CA PRO A 47 9.32 0.06 -2.42
C PRO A 47 9.93 0.77 -1.20
N VAL A 48 10.75 1.78 -1.48
CA VAL A 48 11.30 2.72 -0.50
C VAL A 48 10.42 3.97 -0.38
N SER A 49 10.48 4.65 0.76
CA SER A 49 9.71 5.90 0.98
C SER A 49 10.20 7.00 0.04
N PHE A 50 9.25 7.72 -0.58
CA PHE A 50 9.55 8.89 -1.39
C PHE A 50 10.09 10.01 -0.50
N ALA A 51 11.10 10.73 -1.00
CA ALA A 51 11.88 11.71 -0.27
C ALA A 51 12.31 12.80 -1.24
N ARG A 52 12.75 13.95 -0.72
CA ARG A 52 13.09 15.12 -1.54
C ARG A 52 14.11 14.84 -2.65
N GLN A 53 15.14 14.03 -2.36
CA GLN A 53 16.15 13.63 -3.35
C GLN A 53 15.57 12.90 -4.57
N HIS A 54 14.42 12.23 -4.41
CA HIS A 54 13.80 11.48 -5.48
C HIS A 54 13.11 12.40 -6.50
N LEU A 55 12.79 13.66 -6.15
CA LEU A 55 12.37 14.66 -7.13
C LEU A 55 13.45 14.86 -8.19
N ASP A 56 14.72 14.92 -7.79
CA ASP A 56 15.85 15.01 -8.72
C ASP A 56 16.05 13.71 -9.50
N GLU A 57 15.82 12.54 -8.91
CA GLU A 57 15.88 11.26 -9.60
C GLU A 57 14.86 11.17 -10.75
N LEU A 58 13.62 11.61 -10.53
CA LEU A 58 12.57 11.66 -11.56
C LEU A 58 12.98 12.55 -12.75
N THR A 59 13.86 13.54 -12.54
CA THR A 59 14.40 14.37 -13.63
C THR A 59 15.53 13.71 -14.41
N LYS A 60 16.08 12.60 -13.92
CA LYS A 60 17.25 11.90 -14.51
C LYS A 60 16.85 10.58 -15.19
N GLN A 61 15.82 9.91 -14.68
CA GLN A 61 15.36 8.60 -15.16
C GLN A 61 13.90 8.66 -15.63
N ASP A 62 13.50 7.70 -16.48
CA ASP A 62 12.10 7.58 -16.87
C ASP A 62 11.35 6.76 -15.83
N TYR A 63 10.27 7.33 -15.32
CA TYR A 63 9.39 6.70 -14.34
C TYR A 63 7.98 6.61 -14.88
N TYR A 64 7.26 5.57 -14.47
CA TYR A 64 5.81 5.57 -14.46
C TYR A 64 5.30 5.92 -13.07
N VAL A 65 4.08 6.45 -13.00
CA VAL A 65 3.35 6.71 -11.77
C VAL A 65 1.97 6.09 -11.86
N CYS A 66 1.53 5.45 -10.79
CA CYS A 66 0.15 5.00 -10.61
C CYS A 66 -0.30 5.31 -9.19
N GLU A 67 -1.59 5.12 -8.95
CA GLU A 67 -2.17 5.22 -7.62
C GLU A 67 -1.60 4.09 -6.72
N LYS A 68 -1.45 4.33 -5.42
CA LYS A 68 -1.11 3.33 -4.42
C LYS A 68 -2.40 2.76 -3.82
N SER A 69 -2.78 1.55 -4.23
CA SER A 69 -4.05 0.97 -3.81
C SER A 69 -3.99 0.61 -2.33
N ASP A 70 -5.16 0.64 -1.69
CA ASP A 70 -5.37 0.04 -0.37
C ASP A 70 -5.93 -1.38 -0.55
N GLY A 71 -5.04 -2.33 -0.84
CA GLY A 71 -5.37 -3.74 -1.02
C GLY A 71 -4.34 -4.66 -0.37
N ILE A 72 -4.39 -5.93 -0.76
CA ILE A 72 -3.38 -6.91 -0.35
C ILE A 72 -2.56 -7.31 -1.57
N ARG A 73 -1.26 -7.04 -1.49
CA ARG A 73 -0.32 -7.42 -2.53
C ARG A 73 -0.14 -8.93 -2.58
N TYR A 74 -0.25 -9.47 -3.79
CA TYR A 74 0.04 -10.86 -4.09
C TYR A 74 0.85 -10.99 -5.37
N LEU A 75 1.71 -12.00 -5.44
CA LEU A 75 2.13 -12.53 -6.73
C LEU A 75 1.11 -13.58 -7.18
N LEU A 76 0.65 -13.51 -8.43
CA LEU A 76 -0.14 -14.57 -9.05
C LEU A 76 0.81 -15.55 -9.74
N TYR A 77 0.80 -16.79 -9.28
CA TYR A 77 1.54 -17.91 -9.86
C TYR A 77 0.59 -18.86 -10.57
N SER A 78 0.75 -18.99 -11.89
CA SER A 78 -0.03 -19.93 -12.72
C SER A 78 0.84 -21.11 -13.14
N THR A 79 0.34 -22.31 -12.89
CA THR A 79 1.01 -23.60 -13.09
C THR A 79 -0.02 -24.69 -13.40
N ASP A 80 0.43 -25.91 -13.63
CA ASP A 80 -0.40 -27.12 -13.63
C ASP A 80 -0.32 -27.87 -12.29
N ASP A 81 -1.38 -28.61 -11.94
CA ASP A 81 -1.39 -29.56 -10.83
C ASP A 81 -0.78 -30.92 -11.22
N GLU A 82 -0.68 -31.85 -10.27
CA GLU A 82 -0.12 -33.20 -10.53
C GLU A 82 -0.88 -34.01 -11.60
N ALA A 83 -2.14 -33.65 -11.88
CA ALA A 83 -2.97 -34.27 -12.90
C ALA A 83 -2.94 -33.49 -14.24
N GLY A 84 -2.14 -32.43 -14.34
CA GLY A 84 -2.01 -31.59 -15.53
C GLY A 84 -3.15 -30.60 -15.73
N ASN A 85 -3.96 -30.30 -14.70
CA ASN A 85 -5.01 -29.29 -14.78
C ASN A 85 -4.48 -27.91 -14.40
N GLU A 86 -5.13 -26.85 -14.90
CA GLU A 86 -4.81 -25.47 -14.55
C GLU A 86 -4.92 -25.22 -13.04
N ALA A 87 -3.87 -24.62 -12.48
CA ALA A 87 -3.78 -24.28 -11.07
C ALA A 87 -3.21 -22.87 -10.88
N HIS A 88 -3.82 -22.12 -9.94
CA HIS A 88 -3.40 -20.77 -9.62
C HIS A 88 -3.19 -20.60 -8.12
N TYR A 89 -2.13 -19.88 -7.78
CA TYR A 89 -1.79 -19.53 -6.42
C TYR A 89 -1.58 -18.03 -6.29
N LEU A 90 -2.08 -17.45 -5.21
CA LEU A 90 -1.69 -16.11 -4.77
C LEU A 90 -0.62 -16.24 -3.70
N ILE A 91 0.48 -15.50 -3.83
CA ILE A 91 1.63 -15.55 -2.90
C ILE A 91 1.70 -14.22 -2.18
N ASP A 92 1.47 -14.21 -0.87
CA ASP A 92 1.52 -12.97 -0.08
C ASP A 92 2.94 -12.58 0.33
N ARG A 93 3.06 -11.40 0.96
CA ARG A 93 4.34 -10.88 1.46
C ARG A 93 4.99 -11.74 2.55
N LYS A 94 4.23 -12.56 3.27
CA LYS A 94 4.75 -13.54 4.25
C LYS A 94 5.27 -14.80 3.56
N ASN A 95 5.19 -14.85 2.23
CA ASN A 95 5.56 -15.99 1.40
C ASN A 95 4.64 -17.20 1.66
N ASP A 96 3.39 -16.94 2.06
CA ASP A 96 2.35 -17.95 2.13
C ASP A 96 1.66 -18.07 0.76
N TYR A 97 1.34 -19.30 0.37
CA TYR A 97 0.75 -19.62 -0.92
C TYR A 97 -0.71 -20.00 -0.72
N TRP A 98 -1.59 -19.37 -1.48
CA TRP A 98 -3.04 -19.51 -1.37
C TRP A 98 -3.56 -20.13 -2.67
N PHE A 99 -3.93 -21.41 -2.63
CA PHE A 99 -4.51 -22.11 -3.76
C PHE A 99 -5.91 -21.60 -4.04
N LEU A 100 -6.14 -21.15 -5.27
CA LEU A 100 -7.45 -20.73 -5.74
C LEU A 100 -8.22 -21.97 -6.19
N ASN A 101 -9.09 -22.49 -5.32
CA ASN A 101 -9.87 -23.71 -5.57
C ASN A 101 -11.05 -23.51 -6.54
N ASN A 102 -11.29 -22.28 -6.99
CA ASN A 102 -12.33 -21.97 -7.97
C ASN A 102 -11.86 -22.41 -9.37
N ARG A 103 -12.48 -23.48 -9.88
CA ARG A 103 -12.12 -24.11 -11.17
C ARG A 103 -12.55 -23.31 -12.39
N ASN A 104 -13.31 -22.23 -12.22
CA ASN A 104 -13.73 -21.37 -13.31
C ASN A 104 -12.72 -20.25 -13.58
N LEU A 105 -11.73 -20.04 -12.69
CA LEU A 105 -10.64 -19.12 -12.99
C LEU A 105 -9.77 -19.71 -14.09
N HIS A 106 -9.80 -19.08 -15.25
CA HIS A 106 -9.10 -19.54 -16.44
C HIS A 106 -8.35 -18.39 -17.12
N PHE A 107 -7.08 -18.59 -17.43
CA PHE A 107 -6.27 -17.64 -18.19
C PHE A 107 -5.90 -18.23 -19.56
N PRO A 108 -6.67 -17.90 -20.61
CA PRO A 108 -6.52 -18.52 -21.93
C PRO A 108 -5.26 -18.04 -22.65
N ARG A 109 -4.66 -18.92 -23.46
CA ARG A 109 -3.58 -18.53 -24.37
C ARG A 109 -4.13 -17.84 -25.62
N VAL A 110 -3.34 -16.92 -26.18
CA VAL A 110 -3.71 -16.08 -27.35
C VAL A 110 -4.36 -16.85 -28.52
N ASN A 111 -3.83 -18.04 -28.84
CA ASN A 111 -4.26 -18.83 -30.01
C ASN A 111 -5.11 -20.06 -29.65
N ASP A 112 -5.34 -20.30 -28.36
CA ASP A 112 -6.05 -21.48 -27.88
C ASP A 112 -6.82 -21.14 -26.60
N PRO A 113 -8.12 -20.82 -26.68
CA PRO A 113 -8.96 -20.48 -25.55
C PRO A 113 -9.21 -21.63 -24.57
N SER A 114 -8.78 -22.85 -24.87
CA SER A 114 -8.87 -24.00 -23.96
C SER A 114 -7.55 -24.28 -23.25
N ALA A 115 -6.44 -23.77 -23.78
CA ALA A 115 -5.12 -23.89 -23.15
C ALA A 115 -4.89 -22.77 -22.15
N PHE A 116 -4.08 -23.07 -21.14
CA PHE A 116 -3.77 -22.16 -20.04
C PHE A 116 -2.28 -21.90 -19.90
N HIS A 117 -1.95 -20.86 -19.14
CA HIS A 117 -0.57 -20.49 -18.82
C HIS A 117 0.00 -21.35 -17.68
N THR A 118 1.24 -21.78 -17.85
CA THR A 118 2.05 -22.42 -16.80
C THR A 118 3.33 -21.63 -16.59
N ALA A 119 4.11 -21.91 -15.54
CA ALA A 119 5.39 -21.26 -15.27
C ALA A 119 5.33 -19.72 -15.40
N THR A 120 4.25 -19.11 -14.89
CA THR A 120 3.95 -17.68 -15.05
C THR A 120 3.82 -17.02 -13.70
N LEU A 121 4.51 -15.88 -13.50
CA LEU A 121 4.55 -15.14 -12.25
C LEU A 121 4.32 -13.65 -12.48
N VAL A 122 3.25 -13.13 -11.91
CA VAL A 122 2.74 -11.76 -12.11
C VAL A 122 2.64 -11.04 -10.77
N ASP A 123 3.00 -9.77 -10.70
CA ASP A 123 2.93 -8.95 -9.48
C ASP A 123 1.71 -8.03 -9.54
N GLY A 124 0.91 -8.04 -8.49
CA GLY A 124 -0.33 -7.30 -8.44
C GLY A 124 -0.86 -7.09 -7.03
N GLU A 125 -2.00 -6.41 -6.97
CA GLU A 125 -2.68 -6.08 -5.73
C GLU A 125 -4.16 -6.43 -5.83
N LEU A 126 -4.65 -7.19 -4.85
CA LEU A 126 -6.03 -7.60 -4.77
C LEU A 126 -6.80 -6.60 -3.92
N VAL A 127 -7.77 -5.92 -4.54
CA VAL A 127 -8.55 -4.82 -3.96
C VAL A 127 -10.03 -5.14 -3.92
N TRP A 128 -10.76 -4.41 -3.08
CA TRP A 128 -12.22 -4.35 -3.11
C TRP A 128 -12.70 -3.05 -3.77
N ASP A 129 -13.23 -3.17 -4.97
CA ASP A 129 -13.95 -2.08 -5.63
C ASP A 129 -15.35 -1.93 -5.04
N SER A 130 -15.73 -0.70 -4.69
CA SER A 130 -17.07 -0.33 -4.26
C SER A 130 -17.86 0.18 -5.46
N LEU A 131 -18.95 -0.51 -5.78
CA LEU A 131 -19.84 -0.13 -6.87
C LEU A 131 -20.93 0.86 -6.41
N PRO A 132 -21.55 1.64 -7.33
CA PRO A 132 -22.61 2.59 -7.00
C PRO A 132 -23.84 1.96 -6.32
N ASN A 133 -24.07 0.66 -6.52
CA ASN A 133 -25.16 -0.09 -5.89
C ASN A 133 -24.82 -0.61 -4.48
N GLY A 134 -23.65 -0.25 -3.92
CA GLY A 134 -23.18 -0.70 -2.61
C GLY A 134 -22.55 -2.10 -2.60
N LYS A 135 -22.56 -2.83 -3.73
CA LYS A 135 -21.88 -4.13 -3.85
C LYS A 135 -20.36 -3.90 -3.93
N LYS A 136 -19.59 -4.84 -3.35
CA LYS A 136 -18.14 -4.91 -3.53
C LYS A 136 -17.75 -5.95 -4.59
N GLU A 137 -16.74 -5.65 -5.38
CA GLU A 137 -16.16 -6.56 -6.37
C GLU A 137 -14.65 -6.73 -6.15
N PRO A 138 -14.13 -7.96 -6.17
CA PRO A 138 -12.70 -8.18 -6.01
C PRO A 138 -12.01 -7.99 -7.37
N ARG A 139 -10.97 -7.16 -7.40
CA ARG A 139 -10.11 -6.97 -8.59
C ARG A 139 -8.66 -7.23 -8.26
N PHE A 140 -7.97 -7.95 -9.13
CA PHE A 140 -6.52 -8.13 -9.09
C PHE A 140 -5.88 -7.16 -10.08
N LEU A 141 -5.35 -6.06 -9.54
CA LEU A 141 -4.69 -4.99 -10.29
C LEU A 141 -3.23 -5.36 -10.55
N VAL A 142 -2.92 -5.71 -11.79
CA VAL A 142 -1.57 -6.12 -12.20
C VAL A 142 -0.72 -4.91 -12.51
N PHE A 143 0.47 -4.85 -11.91
CA PHE A 143 1.42 -3.75 -12.09
C PHE A 143 2.83 -4.19 -12.50
N ASP A 144 3.14 -5.50 -12.53
CA ASP A 144 4.39 -6.02 -13.11
C ASP A 144 4.25 -7.50 -13.53
N CYS A 145 5.18 -7.99 -14.36
CA CYS A 145 5.25 -9.38 -14.80
C CYS A 145 6.70 -9.88 -14.81
N LEU A 146 6.98 -10.88 -13.98
CA LEU A 146 8.32 -11.40 -13.75
C LEU A 146 8.66 -12.50 -14.75
N VAL A 147 7.71 -13.41 -14.98
CA VAL A 147 7.86 -14.58 -15.87
C VAL A 147 6.53 -14.85 -16.57
N MET A 148 6.58 -15.19 -17.86
CA MET A 148 5.42 -15.56 -18.67
C MET A 148 5.73 -16.83 -19.47
N ASP A 149 5.01 -17.93 -19.22
CA ASP A 149 5.24 -19.25 -19.84
C ASP A 149 6.72 -19.68 -19.81
N GLY A 150 7.39 -19.51 -18.65
CA GLY A 150 8.81 -19.81 -18.46
C GLY A 150 9.79 -18.78 -19.06
N ASN A 151 9.32 -17.79 -19.82
CA ASN A 151 10.15 -16.71 -20.33
C ASN A 151 10.38 -15.64 -19.25
N LYS A 152 11.63 -15.47 -18.83
CA LYS A 152 12.02 -14.53 -17.78
C LYS A 152 12.05 -13.11 -18.33
N LEU A 153 11.30 -12.22 -17.69
CA LEU A 153 11.11 -10.84 -18.11
C LEU A 153 11.82 -9.84 -17.19
N MET A 154 12.38 -10.27 -16.06
CA MET A 154 12.94 -9.39 -15.03
C MET A 154 14.05 -8.45 -15.54
N ASP A 155 14.87 -8.87 -16.50
CA ASP A 155 15.93 -8.04 -17.10
C ASP A 155 15.41 -7.04 -18.15
N ARG A 156 14.12 -7.10 -18.50
CA ARG A 156 13.49 -6.19 -19.44
C ARG A 156 13.02 -4.92 -18.72
N THR A 157 12.88 -3.84 -19.47
CA THR A 157 12.28 -2.58 -18.99
C THR A 157 10.80 -2.80 -18.63
N LEU A 158 10.28 -2.02 -17.69
CA LEU A 158 8.91 -2.18 -17.15
C LEU A 158 7.84 -2.14 -18.25
N ASP A 159 7.98 -1.26 -19.24
CA ASP A 159 7.06 -1.17 -20.37
C ASP A 159 7.00 -2.47 -21.19
N LYS A 160 8.13 -3.16 -21.33
CA LYS A 160 8.17 -4.48 -21.99
C LYS A 160 7.53 -5.54 -21.10
N ARG A 161 7.81 -5.56 -19.80
CA ARG A 161 7.20 -6.52 -18.86
C ARG A 161 5.68 -6.40 -18.87
N LEU A 162 5.16 -5.17 -18.81
CA LEU A 162 3.73 -4.86 -18.91
C LEU A 162 3.14 -5.21 -20.27
N ALA A 163 3.83 -4.89 -21.38
CA ALA A 163 3.36 -5.24 -22.72
C ALA A 163 3.25 -6.76 -22.91
N TYR A 164 4.22 -7.53 -22.42
CA TYR A 164 4.16 -8.99 -22.46
C TYR A 164 2.94 -9.53 -21.72
N PHE A 165 2.68 -9.06 -20.49
CA PHE A 165 1.47 -9.44 -19.75
C PHE A 165 0.20 -9.05 -20.50
N LYS A 166 0.15 -7.82 -21.02
CA LYS A 166 -0.99 -7.31 -21.78
C LYS A 166 -1.34 -8.21 -22.95
N GLU A 167 -0.37 -8.46 -23.82
CA GLU A 167 -0.57 -9.17 -25.07
C GLU A 167 -0.80 -10.67 -24.85
N ARG A 168 -0.11 -11.28 -23.88
CA ARG A 168 -0.11 -12.73 -23.71
C ARG A 168 -1.22 -13.26 -22.82
N LEU A 169 -1.62 -12.52 -21.79
CA LEU A 169 -2.58 -12.98 -20.77
C LEU A 169 -3.80 -12.07 -20.69
N TYR A 170 -3.62 -10.77 -20.53
CA TYR A 170 -4.75 -9.85 -20.29
C TYR A 170 -5.69 -9.70 -21.49
N THR A 171 -5.17 -9.47 -22.69
CA THR A 171 -6.00 -9.34 -23.90
C THR A 171 -6.76 -10.63 -24.22
N PRO A 172 -6.17 -11.84 -24.15
CA PRO A 172 -6.92 -13.09 -24.25
C PRO A 172 -7.99 -13.26 -23.16
N TYR A 173 -7.68 -12.92 -21.91
CA TYR A 173 -8.62 -12.94 -20.80
C TYR A 173 -9.82 -12.01 -21.05
N GLU A 174 -9.58 -10.75 -21.45
CA GLU A 174 -10.65 -9.81 -21.82
C GLU A 174 -11.49 -10.33 -22.99
N LYS A 175 -10.84 -10.92 -24.01
CA LYS A 175 -11.52 -11.49 -25.17
C LYS A 175 -12.45 -12.64 -24.76
N LEU A 176 -12.01 -13.53 -23.88
CA LEU A 176 -12.81 -14.65 -23.38
C LEU A 176 -14.11 -14.16 -22.75
N PHE A 177 -14.05 -13.19 -21.83
CA PHE A 177 -15.26 -12.69 -21.17
C PHE A 177 -16.10 -11.73 -22.02
N LYS A 178 -15.54 -11.21 -23.12
CA LYS A 178 -16.34 -10.54 -24.14
C LYS A 178 -17.16 -11.54 -24.96
N GLU A 179 -16.61 -12.72 -25.24
CA GLU A 179 -17.30 -13.80 -25.95
C GLU A 179 -18.27 -14.57 -25.05
N TYR A 180 -17.92 -14.74 -23.77
CA TYR A 180 -18.69 -15.49 -22.77
C TYR A 180 -18.96 -14.64 -21.51
N PRO A 181 -19.78 -13.57 -21.61
CA PRO A 181 -20.01 -12.65 -20.51
C PRO A 181 -20.70 -13.29 -19.29
N ASP A 182 -21.51 -14.33 -19.49
CA ASP A 182 -22.20 -15.03 -18.40
C ASP A 182 -21.25 -15.79 -17.46
N GLU A 183 -20.01 -16.06 -17.90
CA GLU A 183 -18.98 -16.74 -17.12
C GLU A 183 -18.30 -15.82 -16.09
N LEU A 184 -18.42 -14.48 -16.26
CA LEU A 184 -17.82 -13.50 -15.33
C LEU A 184 -18.28 -13.69 -13.88
N LYS A 185 -19.53 -14.11 -13.67
CA LYS A 185 -20.10 -14.29 -12.33
C LYS A 185 -19.45 -15.43 -11.54
N PHE A 186 -18.79 -16.36 -12.23
CA PHE A 186 -18.09 -17.48 -11.62
C PHE A 186 -16.63 -17.17 -11.30
N GLN A 187 -16.11 -16.02 -11.76
CA GLN A 187 -14.72 -15.64 -11.48
C GLN A 187 -14.52 -15.29 -10.00
N PRO A 188 -13.42 -15.75 -9.37
CA PRO A 188 -13.08 -15.40 -8.00
C PRO A 188 -12.74 -13.91 -7.84
N PHE A 189 -12.13 -13.32 -8.86
CA PHE A 189 -11.83 -11.89 -8.98
C PHE A 189 -11.65 -11.53 -10.45
N PHE A 190 -11.71 -10.24 -10.75
CA PHE A 190 -11.47 -9.72 -12.09
C PHE A 190 -10.03 -9.26 -12.23
N VAL A 191 -9.33 -9.68 -13.28
CA VAL A 191 -7.98 -9.20 -13.59
C VAL A 191 -8.07 -7.88 -14.34
N GLU A 192 -7.29 -6.89 -13.93
CA GLU A 192 -7.20 -5.60 -14.61
C GLU A 192 -5.75 -5.12 -14.64
N MET A 193 -5.35 -4.48 -15.74
CA MET A 193 -4.05 -3.81 -15.78
C MET A 193 -4.13 -2.49 -15.02
N LYS A 194 -3.22 -2.29 -14.06
CA LYS A 194 -3.14 -1.04 -13.33
C LYS A 194 -2.80 0.10 -14.29
N PRO A 195 -3.60 1.19 -14.33
CA PRO A 195 -3.35 2.27 -15.26
C PRO A 195 -2.13 3.09 -14.80
N PHE A 196 -1.13 3.18 -15.68
CA PHE A 196 0.07 3.99 -15.46
C PHE A 196 0.01 5.29 -16.24
N GLN A 197 0.53 6.34 -15.62
CA GLN A 197 0.90 7.60 -16.26
C GLN A 197 2.42 7.71 -16.34
N LEU A 198 2.92 8.60 -17.21
CA LEU A 198 4.33 9.01 -17.17
C LEU A 198 4.62 9.72 -15.84
N GLY A 199 5.85 9.65 -15.34
CA GLY A 199 6.21 10.15 -14.00
C GLY A 199 5.95 11.65 -13.77
N TYR A 200 5.77 12.43 -14.84
CA TYR A 200 5.35 13.83 -14.76
C TYR A 200 3.82 14.03 -14.81
N GLY A 201 3.03 12.96 -14.95
CA GLY A 201 1.57 12.94 -15.01
C GLY A 201 0.87 13.19 -13.67
N ILE A 202 1.56 13.87 -12.74
CA ILE A 202 1.12 14.15 -11.37
C ILE A 202 -0.26 14.81 -11.34
N GLU A 203 -0.47 15.83 -12.16
CA GLU A 203 -1.73 16.57 -12.18
C GLU A 203 -2.90 15.72 -12.68
N MET A 204 -2.66 14.86 -13.67
CA MET A 204 -3.67 13.93 -14.15
C MET A 204 -4.03 12.90 -13.07
N MET A 205 -3.05 12.42 -12.31
CA MET A 205 -3.30 11.51 -11.19
C MET A 205 -4.25 12.16 -10.18
N PHE A 206 -3.89 13.30 -9.60
CA PHE A 206 -4.66 13.93 -8.53
C PHE A 206 -6.03 14.46 -8.99
N LYS A 207 -6.13 15.05 -10.19
CA LYS A 207 -7.37 15.71 -10.63
C LYS A 207 -8.35 14.80 -11.36
N GLN A 208 -7.89 13.68 -11.92
CA GLN A 208 -8.71 12.83 -12.79
C GLN A 208 -8.74 11.37 -12.34
N VAL A 209 -7.58 10.78 -12.02
CA VAL A 209 -7.50 9.35 -11.70
C VAL A 209 -7.97 9.08 -10.27
N LEU A 210 -7.33 9.70 -9.26
CA LEU A 210 -7.63 9.43 -7.85
C LEU A 210 -9.11 9.67 -7.47
N PRO A 211 -9.77 10.76 -7.92
CA PRO A 211 -11.18 10.99 -7.59
C PRO A 211 -12.15 9.97 -8.23
N GLY A 212 -11.71 9.26 -9.27
CA GLY A 212 -12.52 8.26 -9.99
C GLY A 212 -12.31 6.82 -9.52
N LEU A 213 -11.44 6.59 -8.54
CA LEU A 213 -11.16 5.24 -8.03
C LEU A 213 -12.36 4.66 -7.29
N LYS A 214 -12.52 3.35 -7.43
CA LYS A 214 -13.59 2.58 -6.77
C LYS A 214 -13.09 1.87 -5.50
N HIS A 215 -11.79 1.89 -5.25
CA HIS A 215 -11.12 1.31 -4.09
C HIS A 215 -10.39 2.40 -3.31
N GLY A 216 -9.95 2.07 -2.10
CA GLY A 216 -9.14 2.97 -1.29
C GLY A 216 -7.78 3.25 -1.94
N ASN A 217 -7.25 4.44 -1.68
CA ASN A 217 -5.94 4.90 -2.15
C ASN A 217 -5.26 5.66 -1.01
N ASP A 218 -3.98 5.40 -0.78
CA ASP A 218 -3.19 6.05 0.27
C ASP A 218 -1.92 6.74 -0.27
N GLY A 219 -1.91 7.07 -1.57
CA GLY A 219 -0.82 7.80 -2.20
C GLY A 219 -0.51 7.38 -3.64
N LEU A 220 0.78 7.46 -4.01
CA LEU A 220 1.28 7.18 -5.36
C LEU A 220 2.46 6.19 -5.30
N ILE A 221 2.59 5.35 -6.33
CA ILE A 221 3.77 4.54 -6.57
C ILE A 221 4.45 5.04 -7.84
N PHE A 222 5.75 5.33 -7.72
CA PHE A 222 6.62 5.61 -8.86
C PHE A 222 7.51 4.41 -9.12
N THR A 223 7.47 3.86 -10.32
CA THR A 223 8.29 2.71 -10.71
C THR A 223 9.19 3.10 -11.86
N CYS A 224 10.50 2.94 -11.70
CA CYS A 224 11.44 3.25 -12.78
C CYS A 224 11.19 2.33 -13.97
N ARG A 225 11.15 2.92 -15.17
CA ARG A 225 10.93 2.19 -16.42
C ARG A 225 12.17 1.39 -16.83
N ASN A 226 13.35 1.97 -16.63
CA ASN A 226 14.59 1.50 -17.25
C ASN A 226 15.29 0.40 -16.45
N THR A 227 14.96 0.23 -15.17
CA THR A 227 15.65 -0.72 -14.30
C THR A 227 15.07 -2.13 -14.40
N PRO A 228 15.91 -3.18 -14.29
CA PRO A 228 15.45 -4.55 -14.10
C PRO A 228 14.57 -4.68 -12.86
N TYR A 229 13.70 -5.68 -12.84
CA TYR A 229 12.97 -6.06 -11.62
C TYR A 229 13.93 -6.63 -10.59
N LYS A 230 13.87 -6.14 -9.35
CA LYS A 230 14.77 -6.57 -8.27
C LYS A 230 14.00 -7.21 -7.12
N HIS A 231 14.47 -8.37 -6.66
CA HIS A 231 13.92 -9.01 -5.46
C HIS A 231 14.26 -8.23 -4.18
N GLY A 232 13.32 -8.16 -3.24
CA GLY A 232 13.52 -7.43 -1.99
C GLY A 232 13.52 -5.92 -2.19
N THR A 233 14.24 -5.17 -1.36
CA THR A 233 14.21 -3.69 -1.42
C THR A 233 14.77 -3.16 -2.74
N ASP A 234 13.93 -2.42 -3.46
CA ASP A 234 14.27 -1.76 -4.71
C ASP A 234 14.28 -0.23 -4.51
N PRO A 235 15.45 0.43 -4.60
CA PRO A 235 15.54 1.88 -4.45
C PRO A 235 14.86 2.64 -5.59
N HIS A 236 14.50 1.98 -6.70
CA HIS A 236 13.86 2.61 -7.86
C HIS A 236 12.34 2.41 -7.92
N ILE A 237 11.75 1.82 -6.87
CA ILE A 237 10.30 1.81 -6.66
C ILE A 237 10.01 2.67 -5.43
N LEU A 238 9.36 3.79 -5.65
CA LEU A 238 9.17 4.82 -4.64
C LEU A 238 7.70 4.88 -4.25
N LYS A 239 7.41 4.78 -2.96
CA LYS A 239 6.05 4.99 -2.42
C LYS A 239 5.95 6.39 -1.85
N TRP A 240 5.13 7.22 -2.46
CA TRP A 240 4.77 8.53 -1.94
C TRP A 240 3.44 8.41 -1.20
N LYS A 241 3.36 8.99 0.00
CA LYS A 241 2.12 9.19 0.74
C LYS A 241 1.98 10.67 1.06
N PRO A 242 0.75 11.22 1.09
CA PRO A 242 0.52 12.55 1.62
C PRO A 242 1.14 12.66 3.03
N PRO A 243 1.84 13.75 3.38
CA PRO A 243 2.45 13.90 4.69
C PRO A 243 1.48 13.69 5.86
N GLU A 244 0.23 14.11 5.69
CA GLU A 244 -0.88 13.97 6.62
C GLU A 244 -1.30 12.52 6.88
N GLU A 245 -1.00 11.59 5.96
CA GLU A 245 -1.24 10.15 6.09
C GLU A 245 -0.08 9.42 6.82
N ASN A 246 1.01 10.13 7.14
CA ASN A 246 2.06 9.58 8.00
C ASN A 246 1.67 9.77 9.46
N THR A 247 1.04 8.73 10.00
CA THR A 247 0.58 8.71 11.38
C THR A 247 1.52 7.95 12.30
N ILE A 248 1.52 8.32 13.57
CA ILE A 248 2.20 7.61 14.64
C ILE A 248 1.19 7.40 15.76
N ASP A 249 1.13 6.18 16.30
CA ASP A 249 0.32 5.92 17.47
C ASP A 249 1.13 6.27 18.74
N PHE A 250 0.62 7.19 19.54
CA PHE A 250 1.20 7.62 20.81
C PHE A 250 0.29 7.23 21.97
N ARG A 251 0.87 7.17 23.17
CA ARG A 251 0.09 7.16 24.40
C ARG A 251 -0.16 8.60 24.86
N LEU A 252 -1.42 8.95 25.05
CA LEU A 252 -1.82 10.28 25.52
C LEU A 252 -1.64 10.40 27.03
N LYS A 253 -0.96 11.44 27.49
CA LYS A 253 -0.97 11.84 28.90
C LYS A 253 -1.58 13.22 29.06
N LEU A 254 -2.61 13.33 29.90
CA LEU A 254 -3.28 14.59 30.21
C LEU A 254 -2.84 15.07 31.59
N ASN A 255 -2.31 16.28 31.63
CA ASN A 255 -1.88 16.97 32.84
C ASN A 255 -2.81 18.17 33.08
N PHE A 256 -3.69 18.03 34.07
CA PHE A 256 -4.68 19.04 34.41
C PHE A 256 -4.15 20.03 35.46
N PRO A 257 -4.49 21.33 35.37
CA PRO A 257 -4.09 22.30 36.35
C PRO A 257 -4.80 22.06 37.70
N THR A 258 -4.14 22.43 38.79
CA THR A 258 -4.76 22.52 40.11
C THR A 258 -5.22 23.96 40.34
N VAL A 259 -6.48 24.15 40.77
CA VAL A 259 -7.08 25.46 41.00
C VAL A 259 -7.45 25.64 42.47
N GLU A 260 -7.42 26.89 42.91
CA GLU A 260 -7.87 27.28 44.25
C GLU A 260 -9.40 27.40 44.28
N PRO A 261 -10.09 26.93 45.35
CA PRO A 261 -11.54 27.04 45.43
C PRO A 261 -11.97 28.50 45.49
N THR A 262 -13.01 28.83 44.73
CA THR A 262 -13.68 30.13 44.73
C THR A 262 -14.38 30.40 46.07
N SER A 263 -14.80 31.66 46.30
CA SER A 263 -15.54 32.03 47.52
C SER A 263 -16.85 31.25 47.67
N GLU A 264 -17.49 30.91 46.55
CA GLU A 264 -18.75 30.16 46.49
C GLU A 264 -18.51 28.69 46.83
N GLU A 265 -17.52 28.03 46.21
CA GLU A 265 -17.13 26.64 46.51
C GLU A 265 -16.66 26.46 47.95
N LYS A 266 -15.97 27.47 48.52
CA LYS A 266 -15.62 27.49 49.95
C LYS A 266 -16.84 27.52 50.86
N ALA A 267 -17.88 28.25 50.48
CA ALA A 267 -19.14 28.27 51.23
C ALA A 267 -19.88 26.91 51.14
N GLU A 268 -19.66 26.16 50.06
CA GLU A 268 -20.17 24.79 49.87
C GLU A 268 -19.27 23.70 50.50
N GLY A 269 -18.15 24.09 51.11
CA GLY A 269 -17.27 23.20 51.89
C GLY A 269 -16.02 22.71 51.18
N ILE A 270 -15.76 23.13 49.93
CA ILE A 270 -14.52 22.83 49.21
C ILE A 270 -13.45 23.83 49.64
N THR A 271 -12.52 23.38 50.47
CA THR A 271 -11.54 24.26 51.14
C THR A 271 -10.09 24.04 50.73
N GLU A 272 -9.82 22.94 50.02
CA GLU A 272 -8.48 22.59 49.52
C GLU A 272 -8.42 22.72 47.99
N PRO A 273 -7.26 23.03 47.40
CA PRO A 273 -7.08 23.05 45.95
C PRO A 273 -7.44 21.72 45.31
N PHE A 274 -8.10 21.76 44.15
CA PHE A 274 -8.54 20.58 43.43
C PHE A 274 -8.11 20.62 41.96
N VAL A 275 -8.13 19.45 41.31
CA VAL A 275 -7.77 19.32 39.89
C VAL A 275 -8.95 19.76 39.04
N ASP A 276 -8.72 20.74 38.16
CA ASP A 276 -9.70 21.22 37.20
C ASP A 276 -9.68 20.34 35.95
N TYR A 277 -10.65 19.43 35.86
CA TYR A 277 -10.84 18.54 34.71
C TYR A 277 -11.62 19.18 33.57
N ASP A 278 -12.17 20.39 33.74
CA ASP A 278 -12.95 21.08 32.72
C ASP A 278 -12.07 21.95 31.82
N SER A 279 -11.01 22.54 32.40
CA SER A 279 -9.99 23.30 31.68
C SER A 279 -9.22 22.46 30.66
N LEU A 280 -8.74 23.11 29.60
CA LEU A 280 -7.90 22.50 28.57
C LEU A 280 -6.59 21.97 29.20
N PRO A 281 -6.33 20.65 29.20
CA PRO A 281 -5.14 20.09 29.82
C PRO A 281 -3.88 20.32 28.98
N HIS A 282 -2.72 20.38 29.64
CA HIS A 282 -1.45 20.16 28.95
C HIS A 282 -1.37 18.68 28.54
N SER A 283 -1.22 18.42 27.26
CA SER A 283 -1.35 17.08 26.68
C SER A 283 0.00 16.62 26.11
N GLU A 284 0.54 15.53 26.65
CA GLU A 284 1.82 14.95 26.22
C GLU A 284 1.59 13.67 25.41
N LEU A 285 2.48 13.45 24.43
CA LEU A 285 2.56 12.25 23.62
C LEU A 285 3.73 11.40 24.09
N LEU A 286 3.45 10.16 24.48
CA LEU A 286 4.45 9.21 24.95
C LEU A 286 4.68 8.10 23.93
N ILE A 287 5.94 7.69 23.78
CA ILE A 287 6.36 6.58 22.89
C ILE A 287 6.79 5.37 23.70
N TYR A 288 6.62 4.18 23.12
CA TYR A 288 6.94 2.93 23.79
C TYR A 288 8.42 2.54 23.61
N LYS A 289 9.10 2.19 24.70
CA LYS A 289 10.54 1.85 24.72
C LYS A 289 10.83 0.36 24.77
N GLY A 290 9.81 -0.47 24.93
CA GLY A 290 9.96 -1.91 25.21
C GLY A 290 9.91 -2.22 26.71
N ASP A 291 9.83 -3.52 27.03
CA ASP A 291 9.72 -4.01 28.41
C ASP A 291 11.09 -4.29 29.07
N SER A 292 12.18 -3.99 28.38
CA SER A 292 13.55 -4.33 28.82
C SER A 292 14.12 -3.35 29.85
N GLY A 293 13.52 -2.17 29.98
CA GLY A 293 13.99 -1.09 30.84
C GLY A 293 13.07 -0.83 32.04
N PRO A 294 13.51 0.02 32.99
CA PRO A 294 12.71 0.38 34.17
C PRO A 294 11.47 1.21 33.80
N GLU A 295 11.54 1.98 32.70
CA GLU A 295 10.43 2.79 32.19
C GLU A 295 10.02 2.28 30.81
N ARG A 296 8.73 1.92 30.68
CA ARG A 296 8.15 1.39 29.43
C ARG A 296 7.88 2.48 28.40
N TYR A 297 7.78 3.73 28.84
CA TYR A 297 7.41 4.89 28.02
C TYR A 297 8.36 6.06 28.27
N GLU A 298 8.54 6.91 27.26
CA GLU A 298 9.15 8.24 27.41
C GLU A 298 8.27 9.30 26.76
N VAL A 299 8.30 10.51 27.33
CA VAL A 299 7.68 11.69 26.73
C VAL A 299 8.42 12.02 25.44
N PHE A 300 7.66 12.21 24.36
CA PHE A 300 8.18 12.48 23.03
C PHE A 300 7.97 13.94 22.62
N SER A 301 6.73 14.43 22.73
CA SER A 301 6.35 15.78 22.31
C SER A 301 5.00 16.16 22.93
N ASP A 302 4.63 17.43 22.84
CA ASP A 302 3.28 17.88 23.17
C ASP A 302 2.29 17.58 22.04
N LEU A 303 1.06 17.25 22.42
CA LEU A 303 -0.10 17.25 21.53
C LEU A 303 -0.67 18.66 21.49
N TYR A 304 -0.84 19.22 20.30
CA TYR A 304 -1.64 20.43 20.17
C TYR A 304 -3.11 20.05 20.16
N LEU A 305 -3.85 20.48 21.17
CA LEU A 305 -5.29 20.28 21.34
C LEU A 305 -5.98 21.64 21.41
N ALA A 306 -6.99 21.86 20.57
CA ALA A 306 -7.78 23.09 20.57
C ALA A 306 -8.95 23.00 21.57
N GLU A 307 -9.48 24.15 22.00
CA GLU A 307 -10.57 24.21 22.98
C GLU A 307 -11.85 23.49 22.49
N ASP A 308 -12.20 23.67 21.22
CA ASP A 308 -13.35 23.01 20.60
C ASP A 308 -13.16 21.49 20.49
N GLU A 309 -11.94 21.03 20.18
CA GLU A 309 -11.59 19.60 20.21
C GLU A 309 -11.69 19.03 21.63
N TRP A 310 -11.29 19.80 22.64
CA TRP A 310 -11.39 19.38 24.03
C TRP A 310 -12.85 19.23 24.49
N GLU A 311 -13.74 20.15 24.12
CA GLU A 311 -15.17 20.02 24.40
C GLU A 311 -15.76 18.76 23.75
N VAL A 312 -15.35 18.44 22.52
CA VAL A 312 -15.75 17.18 21.86
C VAL A 312 -15.24 15.97 22.63
N LEU A 313 -13.97 15.97 23.05
CA LEU A 313 -13.40 14.86 23.82
C LEU A 313 -14.10 14.66 25.17
N LYS A 314 -14.41 15.74 25.90
CA LYS A 314 -15.19 15.68 27.15
C LYS A 314 -16.58 15.08 26.93
N SER A 315 -17.24 15.44 25.83
CA SER A 315 -18.60 14.96 25.52
C SER A 315 -18.69 13.44 25.29
N LEU A 316 -17.58 12.76 25.05
CA LEU A 316 -17.54 11.30 24.89
C LEU A 316 -17.91 10.55 26.19
N GLY A 317 -17.67 11.15 27.36
CA GLY A 317 -17.93 10.53 28.66
C GLY A 317 -16.99 9.35 29.00
N ASP A 318 -15.96 9.12 28.20
CA ASP A 318 -14.98 8.05 28.39
C ASP A 318 -13.70 8.59 29.05
N PRO A 319 -12.99 7.77 29.86
CA PRO A 319 -11.64 8.10 30.29
C PRO A 319 -10.72 8.31 29.08
N LEU A 320 -10.01 9.44 29.05
CA LEU A 320 -9.16 9.81 27.90
C LEU A 320 -7.67 9.57 28.17
N ASN A 321 -7.26 9.71 29.43
CA ASN A 321 -5.86 9.62 29.84
C ASN A 321 -5.29 8.20 29.65
N ASP A 322 -4.01 8.11 29.31
CA ASP A 322 -3.25 6.88 29.10
C ASP A 322 -3.77 5.96 27.96
N ARG A 323 -4.70 6.46 27.11
CA ARG A 323 -5.16 5.78 25.89
C ARG A 323 -4.20 5.95 24.74
N ILE A 324 -4.27 5.03 23.78
CA ILE A 324 -3.51 5.12 22.53
C ILE A 324 -4.30 5.96 21.53
N ILE A 325 -3.64 6.96 20.96
CA ILE A 325 -4.19 7.84 19.93
C ILE A 325 -3.30 7.81 18.69
N GLU A 326 -3.92 7.86 17.52
CA GLU A 326 -3.23 8.05 16.26
C GLU A 326 -3.06 9.55 16.00
N CYS A 327 -1.84 10.00 15.71
CA CYS A 327 -1.53 11.40 15.47
C CYS A 327 -0.75 11.60 14.17
N ASN A 328 -0.88 12.79 13.58
CA ASN A 328 -0.03 13.27 12.49
C ASN A 328 0.50 14.67 12.78
N LEU A 329 1.39 15.17 11.91
CA LEU A 329 1.88 16.54 11.94
C LEU A 329 1.05 17.41 10.99
N ASP A 330 0.55 18.54 11.48
CA ASP A 330 -0.13 19.54 10.65
C ASP A 330 0.84 20.35 9.77
N GLU A 331 0.29 21.27 8.96
CA GLU A 331 1.10 22.15 8.11
C GLU A 331 2.08 23.04 8.92
N GLN A 332 1.75 23.36 10.17
CA GLN A 332 2.61 24.13 11.10
C GLN A 332 3.63 23.25 11.83
N GLY A 333 3.60 21.93 11.66
CA GLY A 333 4.49 21.00 12.35
C GLY A 333 4.08 20.73 13.81
N ARG A 334 2.79 20.86 14.14
CA ARG A 334 2.24 20.49 15.45
C ARG A 334 1.58 19.12 15.37
N TRP A 335 1.72 18.31 16.42
CA TRP A 335 1.05 17.01 16.49
C TRP A 335 -0.44 17.20 16.75
N ARG A 336 -1.28 16.54 15.94
CA ARG A 336 -2.74 16.58 16.02
C ARG A 336 -3.28 15.17 16.19
N MET A 337 -4.36 15.04 16.97
CA MET A 337 -5.05 13.78 17.15
C MET A 337 -5.96 13.51 15.95
N ILE A 338 -5.91 12.29 15.43
CA ILE A 338 -6.81 11.81 14.37
C ILE A 338 -7.93 10.99 14.99
N ARG A 339 -7.59 9.99 15.80
CA ARG A 339 -8.56 9.08 16.43
C ARG A 339 -7.96 8.30 17.60
N PHE A 340 -8.82 7.67 18.39
CA PHE A 340 -8.42 6.64 19.34
C PHE A 340 -8.07 5.32 18.64
N ARG A 341 -7.14 4.58 19.25
CA ARG A 341 -6.65 3.27 18.81
C ARG A 341 -6.93 2.21 19.87
N ASP A 342 -8.21 1.95 20.10
CA ASP A 342 -8.65 0.97 21.09
C ASP A 342 -8.30 -0.48 20.68
N ASP A 343 -7.91 -0.68 19.41
CA ASP A 343 -7.33 -1.93 18.90
C ASP A 343 -5.90 -2.19 19.41
N LYS A 344 -5.26 -1.21 20.07
CA LYS A 344 -3.86 -1.28 20.51
C LYS A 344 -3.74 -1.11 22.02
N SER A 345 -2.96 -2.00 22.62
CA SER A 345 -2.57 -1.90 24.03
C SER A 345 -1.37 -0.99 24.26
N GLU A 346 -0.51 -0.80 23.25
CA GLU A 346 0.74 -0.04 23.37
C GLU A 346 0.93 0.92 22.19
N ALA A 347 1.61 2.04 22.44
CA ALA A 347 2.01 2.99 21.42
C ALA A 347 3.04 2.39 20.44
N ASN A 348 3.33 3.10 19.36
CA ASN A 348 4.43 2.71 18.47
C ASN A 348 5.77 2.71 19.23
N HIS A 349 6.57 1.68 18.97
CA HIS A 349 7.91 1.56 19.53
C HIS A 349 8.82 2.67 18.97
N ARG A 350 9.77 3.17 19.78
CA ARG A 350 10.71 4.24 19.41
C ARG A 350 11.35 4.09 18.01
N SER A 351 11.66 2.86 17.60
CA SER A 351 12.26 2.59 16.28
C SER A 351 11.29 2.87 15.13
N THR A 352 10.01 2.55 15.31
CA THR A 352 8.95 2.86 14.35
C THR A 352 8.77 4.37 14.27
N VAL A 353 8.74 5.04 15.43
CA VAL A 353 8.63 6.51 15.51
C VAL A 353 9.79 7.17 14.75
N SER A 354 11.04 6.78 15.02
CA SER A 354 12.20 7.32 14.29
C SER A 354 12.10 7.11 12.78
N SER A 355 11.68 5.94 12.31
CA SER A 355 11.53 5.65 10.88
C SER A 355 10.43 6.50 10.21
N VAL A 356 9.33 6.76 10.92
CA VAL A 356 8.26 7.63 10.42
C VAL A 356 8.73 9.09 10.42
N LEU A 357 9.44 9.54 11.46
CA LEU A 357 10.00 10.90 11.52
C LEU A 357 11.00 11.19 10.42
N GLU A 358 11.86 10.23 10.07
CA GLU A 358 12.75 10.36 8.90
C GLU A 358 11.94 10.60 7.62
N SER A 359 10.84 9.85 7.44
CA SER A 359 9.93 10.03 6.30
C SER A 359 9.21 11.39 6.33
N ILE A 360 8.91 11.93 7.52
CA ILE A 360 8.28 13.25 7.68
C ILE A 360 9.29 14.38 7.47
N ASN A 361 10.54 14.25 7.90
CA ASN A 361 11.55 15.29 7.71
C ASN A 361 11.91 15.47 6.23
N ASP A 362 12.01 14.36 5.49
CA ASP A 362 12.25 14.38 4.05
C ASP A 362 10.95 14.54 3.22
N ARG A 363 9.85 14.97 3.87
CA ARG A 363 8.52 15.07 3.27
C ARG A 363 8.53 15.86 1.97
N VAL A 364 7.77 15.32 1.03
CA VAL A 364 7.40 15.97 -0.22
C VAL A 364 5.88 16.10 -0.18
N SER A 365 5.37 17.33 -0.16
CA SER A 365 3.92 17.56 -0.19
C SER A 365 3.34 17.38 -1.60
N GLU A 366 2.02 17.29 -1.72
CA GLU A 366 1.35 17.34 -3.03
C GLU A 366 1.73 18.61 -3.80
N LYS A 367 1.79 19.76 -3.11
CA LYS A 367 2.23 21.06 -3.65
C LYS A 367 3.65 20.98 -4.23
N ASP A 368 4.56 20.25 -3.58
CA ASP A 368 5.93 20.05 -4.07
C ASP A 368 5.97 19.17 -5.32
N LEU A 369 5.17 18.09 -5.37
CA LEU A 369 5.04 17.25 -6.57
C LEU A 369 4.52 18.06 -7.76
N TYR A 370 3.50 18.91 -7.58
CA TYR A 370 3.00 19.79 -8.64
C TYR A 370 4.08 20.74 -9.17
N ARG A 371 4.84 21.39 -8.26
CA ARG A 371 5.93 22.29 -8.64
C ARG A 371 7.02 21.57 -9.44
N ALA A 372 7.33 20.33 -9.08
CA ALA A 372 8.35 19.53 -9.76
C ALA A 372 7.88 18.98 -11.12
N ALA A 373 6.57 18.76 -11.32
CA ALA A 373 6.02 18.07 -12.49
C ALA A 373 6.46 18.68 -13.83
N LEU A 374 6.47 20.02 -13.96
CA LEU A 374 6.93 20.70 -15.18
C LEU A 374 8.40 20.41 -15.49
N HIS A 375 9.26 20.48 -14.48
CA HIS A 375 10.69 20.24 -14.64
C HIS A 375 10.99 18.76 -14.98
N ILE A 376 10.27 17.82 -14.36
CA ILE A 376 10.35 16.39 -14.67
C ILE A 376 9.95 16.16 -16.14
N ARG A 377 8.86 16.76 -16.59
CA ARG A 377 8.38 16.65 -17.98
C ARG A 377 9.40 17.17 -18.99
N ASP A 378 9.94 18.36 -18.76
CA ASP A 378 10.86 18.99 -19.71
C ASP A 378 12.19 18.22 -19.77
N SER A 379 12.66 17.69 -18.64
CA SER A 379 13.82 16.79 -18.58
C SER A 379 13.57 15.49 -19.33
N TRP A 380 12.41 14.87 -19.15
CA TRP A 380 12.01 13.66 -19.88
C TRP A 380 11.98 13.91 -21.40
N LYS A 381 11.34 15.00 -21.85
CA LYS A 381 11.30 15.38 -23.27
C LYS A 381 12.70 15.62 -23.86
N SER A 382 13.59 16.25 -23.09
CA SER A 382 14.98 16.45 -23.51
C SER A 382 15.71 15.11 -23.71
N ARG A 383 15.52 14.14 -22.80
CA ARG A 383 16.10 12.79 -22.96
C ARG A 383 15.57 12.07 -24.20
N GLN A 384 14.25 12.09 -24.43
CA GLN A 384 13.66 11.46 -25.62
C GLN A 384 14.21 12.06 -26.92
N ALA A 385 14.29 13.39 -27.00
CA ALA A 385 14.85 14.06 -28.18
C ALA A 385 16.32 13.67 -28.44
N ARG A 386 17.14 13.51 -27.38
CA ARG A 386 18.53 13.04 -27.51
C ARG A 386 18.59 11.59 -27.99
N ALA A 387 17.80 10.70 -27.39
CA ALA A 387 17.74 9.29 -27.79
C ALA A 387 17.30 9.12 -29.26
N GLU A 388 16.33 9.91 -29.72
CA GLU A 388 15.92 9.93 -31.13
C GLU A 388 17.04 10.41 -32.06
N GLN A 389 17.77 11.46 -31.68
CA GLN A 389 18.90 11.96 -32.46
C GLN A 389 20.04 10.95 -32.56
N GLU A 390 20.37 10.26 -31.47
CA GLU A 390 21.38 9.21 -31.44
C GLU A 390 20.98 8.00 -32.30
N SER A 391 19.73 7.56 -32.21
CA SER A 391 19.17 6.49 -33.04
C SER A 391 19.22 6.82 -34.54
N ARG A 392 18.98 8.09 -34.92
CA ARG A 392 19.09 8.57 -36.31
C ARG A 392 20.53 8.69 -36.80
N ARG A 393 21.51 8.91 -35.91
CA ARG A 393 22.94 9.00 -36.25
C ARG A 393 23.62 7.63 -36.32
N GLY A 394 23.08 6.64 -35.60
CA GLY A 394 23.58 5.27 -35.60
C GLY A 394 22.97 4.35 -36.68
N ARG A 395 22.00 4.86 -37.44
CA ARG A 395 21.51 4.26 -38.71
C ARG A 395 22.18 4.97 -39.88
#